data_AF-A0A151MIR7-F1
#
_entry.id   AF-A0A151MIR7-F1
#
_cell.length_a   1.000
_cell.length_b   1.000
_cell.length_c   1.000
_cell.angle_alpha   90.00
_cell.angle_beta   90.00
_cell.angle_gamma   90.00
#
_symmetry.space_group_name_H-M   'P 1'
#
loop_
_entity.id
_entity.type
_entity.pdbx_description
1 polymer ?
#
loop_
_entity_poly.entity_id
_entity_poly.type
_entity_poly.pdbx_seq_one_letter_code
_entity_poly.pdbx_strand_id
1 'polypeptide(L)'
;MTVLIHKKEDPTDPGNWRPIALCSTITKLYASCLLAHISNWAMTGRAISQSQKGFMSMEGCYERNFTLQMALDSRQKSHDLDSTLTIHGQAMRHLHDSEAYCNLQMSTGHWISGEHCGLDAAAP
;
A
#
# COMPACT_ATOMS: atom_id res chain seq x y z
N MET A 1 20.13 -3.31 -20.15
CA MET A 1 19.62 -4.69 -20.18
C MET A 1 18.36 -4.74 -19.32
N THR A 2 17.30 -5.38 -19.80
CA THR A 2 16.04 -5.51 -19.07
C THR A 2 15.82 -6.98 -18.73
N VAL A 3 15.51 -7.26 -17.47
CA VAL A 3 15.18 -8.60 -16.99
C VAL A 3 13.73 -8.60 -16.51
N LEU A 4 12.98 -9.62 -16.86
CA LEU A 4 11.59 -9.78 -16.41
C LEU A 4 11.57 -10.53 -15.08
N ILE A 5 10.90 -9.97 -14.08
CA ILE A 5 10.65 -10.64 -12.80
C ILE A 5 9.17 -10.95 -12.67
N HIS A 6 8.86 -12.20 -12.38
CA HIS A 6 7.50 -12.69 -12.21
C HIS A 6 6.90 -12.21 -10.89
N LYS A 7 5.64 -11.76 -10.93
CA LYS A 7 4.82 -11.45 -9.75
C LYS A 7 4.02 -12.71 -9.32
N LYS A 8 3.38 -12.73 -8.16
CA LYS A 8 2.66 -13.89 -7.55
C LYS A 8 1.50 -14.57 -8.34
N GLU A 9 1.24 -14.21 -9.60
CA GLU A 9 0.08 -14.67 -10.39
C GLU A 9 0.47 -15.73 -11.46
N ASP A 10 -0.42 -16.04 -12.42
CA ASP A 10 -0.14 -16.99 -13.52
C ASP A 10 1.11 -16.60 -14.32
N PRO A 11 2.16 -17.46 -14.41
CA PRO A 11 3.36 -17.21 -15.19
C PRO A 11 3.16 -17.14 -16.70
N THR A 12 2.06 -17.69 -17.21
CA THR A 12 1.76 -17.75 -18.64
C THR A 12 1.19 -16.44 -19.18
N ASP A 13 0.64 -15.60 -18.29
CA ASP A 13 0.16 -14.27 -18.66
C ASP A 13 1.34 -13.26 -18.66
N PRO A 14 1.67 -12.65 -19.82
CA PRO A 14 2.73 -11.65 -19.92
C PRO A 14 2.48 -10.40 -19.04
N GLY A 15 1.22 -10.10 -18.67
CA GLY A 15 0.88 -8.99 -17.78
C GLY A 15 1.43 -9.12 -16.34
N ASN A 16 1.76 -10.35 -15.93
CA ASN A 16 2.27 -10.66 -14.59
C ASN A 16 3.78 -10.50 -14.45
N TRP A 17 4.46 -10.17 -15.55
CA TRP A 17 5.90 -9.93 -15.56
C TRP A 17 6.21 -8.43 -15.41
N ARG A 18 7.08 -8.11 -14.46
CA ARG A 18 7.57 -6.76 -14.23
C ARG A 18 8.92 -6.58 -14.94
N PRO A 19 9.03 -5.71 -15.94
CA PRO A 19 10.32 -5.42 -16.54
C PRO A 19 11.17 -4.57 -15.58
N ILE A 20 12.37 -5.06 -15.28
CA ILE A 20 13.35 -4.36 -14.43
C ILE A 20 14.57 -4.04 -15.27
N ALA A 21 14.85 -2.74 -15.39
CA ALA A 21 16.05 -2.25 -16.03
C ALA A 21 17.25 -2.47 -15.10
N LEU A 22 18.18 -3.31 -15.52
CA LEU A 22 19.46 -3.49 -14.84
C LEU A 22 20.46 -2.46 -15.39
N CYS A 23 20.76 -1.46 -14.58
CA CYS A 23 21.84 -0.51 -14.83
C CYS A 23 23.19 -1.10 -14.39
N SER A 24 24.27 -0.67 -15.06
CA SER A 24 25.63 -1.00 -14.64
C SER A 24 25.91 -0.51 -13.21
N THR A 25 26.84 -1.16 -12.53
CA THR A 25 27.25 -0.75 -11.17
C THR A 25 27.81 0.67 -11.15
N ILE A 26 28.54 1.07 -12.19
CA ILE A 26 29.06 2.43 -12.35
C ILE A 26 27.90 3.45 -12.41
N THR A 27 26.85 3.17 -13.19
CA THR A 27 25.68 4.06 -13.27
C THR A 27 24.95 4.16 -11.92
N LYS A 28 24.84 3.06 -11.18
CA LYS A 28 24.24 3.06 -9.84
C LYS A 28 25.05 3.90 -8.85
N LEU A 29 26.38 3.76 -8.86
CA LEU A 29 27.29 4.55 -8.03
C LEU A 29 27.16 6.05 -8.35
N TYR A 30 27.23 6.41 -9.62
CA TYR A 30 27.05 7.80 -10.07
C TYR A 30 25.69 8.36 -9.64
N ALA A 31 24.61 7.61 -9.87
CA ALA A 31 23.27 8.01 -9.47
C ALA A 31 23.16 8.17 -7.94
N SER A 32 23.84 7.33 -7.15
CA SER A 32 23.81 7.43 -5.69
C SER A 32 24.47 8.71 -5.17
N CYS A 33 25.62 9.10 -5.75
CA CYS A 33 26.27 10.38 -5.43
C CYS A 33 25.36 11.55 -5.80
N LEU A 34 24.80 11.53 -7.01
CA LEU A 34 23.90 12.58 -7.48
C LEU A 34 22.65 12.70 -6.59
N LEU A 35 22.05 11.56 -6.21
CA LEU A 35 20.90 11.50 -5.31
C LEU A 35 21.21 12.13 -3.97
N ALA A 36 22.39 11.89 -3.38
CA ALA A 36 22.77 12.49 -2.10
C ALA A 36 22.77 14.03 -2.17
N HIS A 37 23.32 14.59 -3.26
CA HIS A 37 23.32 16.04 -3.48
C HIS A 37 21.93 16.61 -3.71
N ILE A 38 21.15 16.00 -4.62
CA ILE A 38 19.79 16.47 -4.95
C ILE A 38 18.87 16.36 -3.74
N SER A 39 18.92 15.24 -3.01
CA SER A 39 18.10 15.04 -1.81
C SER A 39 18.42 16.07 -0.74
N ASN A 40 19.69 16.39 -0.50
CA ASN A 40 20.06 17.41 0.48
C ASN A 40 19.55 18.80 0.07
N TRP A 41 19.70 19.17 -1.20
CA TRP A 41 19.15 20.41 -1.73
C TRP A 41 17.62 20.46 -1.61
N ALA A 42 16.93 19.37 -1.96
CA ALA A 42 15.48 19.32 -1.97
C ALA A 42 14.88 19.40 -0.55
N MET A 43 15.55 18.80 0.45
CA MET A 43 15.16 18.87 1.85
C MET A 43 15.41 20.26 2.44
N THR A 44 16.59 20.84 2.24
CA THR A 44 16.94 22.17 2.76
C THR A 44 16.12 23.29 2.11
N GLY A 45 15.85 23.17 0.81
CA GLY A 45 15.03 24.10 0.05
C GLY A 45 13.51 23.93 0.21
N ARG A 46 13.04 22.97 1.04
CA ARG A 46 11.61 22.62 1.17
C ARG A 46 10.91 22.32 -0.17
N ALA A 47 11.65 21.79 -1.15
CA ALA A 47 11.12 21.42 -2.46
C ALA A 47 10.25 20.15 -2.40
N ILE A 48 10.43 19.33 -1.35
CA ILE A 48 9.67 18.10 -1.10
C ILE A 48 8.44 18.41 -0.25
N SER A 49 7.28 17.88 -0.66
CA SER A 49 6.04 18.00 0.11
C SER A 49 6.12 17.25 1.43
N GLN A 50 5.57 17.82 2.51
CA GLN A 50 5.48 17.16 3.82
C GLN A 50 4.69 15.84 3.80
N SER A 51 3.78 15.68 2.82
CA SER A 51 3.03 14.44 2.63
C SER A 51 3.79 13.38 1.84
N GLN A 52 4.92 13.73 1.20
CA GLN A 52 5.75 12.77 0.48
C GLN A 52 6.57 11.95 1.47
N LYS A 53 6.32 10.65 1.49
CA LYS A 53 6.93 9.71 2.42
C LYS A 53 7.67 8.57 1.73
N GLY A 54 7.38 8.32 0.45
CA GLY A 54 8.12 7.35 -0.36
C GLY A 54 9.48 7.89 -0.82
N PHE A 55 10.47 7.00 -0.88
CA PHE A 55 11.85 7.28 -1.31
C PHE A 55 12.58 8.34 -0.47
N MET A 56 12.10 8.59 0.75
CA MET A 56 12.74 9.48 1.73
C MET A 56 13.68 8.67 2.63
N SER A 57 14.54 9.36 3.39
CA SER A 57 15.49 8.70 4.31
C SER A 57 14.81 8.00 5.50
N MET A 58 13.55 8.33 5.81
CA MET A 58 12.77 7.70 6.88
C MET A 58 11.72 6.76 6.29
N GLU A 59 11.40 5.69 7.02
CA GLU A 59 10.39 4.70 6.65
C GLU A 59 8.97 5.29 6.67
N GLY A 60 8.58 5.84 5.52
CA GLY A 60 7.32 6.52 5.34
C GLY A 60 6.08 5.63 5.39
N CYS A 61 6.24 4.33 5.14
CA CYS A 61 5.12 3.39 5.12
C CYS A 61 4.55 3.17 6.53
N TYR A 62 5.42 2.97 7.52
CA TYR A 62 4.99 2.78 8.91
C TYR A 62 4.35 4.05 9.48
N GLU A 63 4.95 5.21 9.24
CA GLU A 63 4.38 6.49 9.70
C GLU A 63 2.97 6.70 9.15
N ARG A 64 2.74 6.37 7.87
CA ARG A 64 1.44 6.58 7.22
C ARG A 64 0.41 5.54 7.63
N ASN A 65 0.81 4.28 7.84
CA ASN A 65 -0.07 3.26 8.42
C ASN A 65 -0.45 3.60 9.86
N PHE A 66 0.51 4.03 10.69
CA PHE A 66 0.25 4.45 12.07
C PHE A 66 -0.68 5.66 12.12
N THR A 67 -0.41 6.68 11.29
CA THR A 67 -1.28 7.86 11.19
C THR A 67 -2.70 7.48 10.80
N LEU A 68 -2.85 6.54 9.84
CA LEU A 68 -4.16 6.02 9.43
C LEU A 68 -4.84 5.27 10.58
N GLN A 69 -4.14 4.36 11.27
CA GLN A 69 -4.69 3.63 12.42
C GLN A 69 -5.13 4.58 13.54
N MET A 70 -4.30 5.55 13.90
CA MET A 70 -4.64 6.54 14.92
C MET A 70 -5.87 7.38 14.53
N ALA A 71 -6.00 7.73 13.25
CA ALA A 71 -7.18 8.42 12.75
C ALA A 71 -8.44 7.55 12.82
N LEU A 72 -8.34 6.25 12.52
CA LEU A 72 -9.45 5.29 12.65
C LEU A 72 -9.84 5.08 14.12
N ASP A 73 -8.86 4.92 15.01
CA ASP A 73 -9.09 4.69 16.45
C ASP A 73 -9.70 5.91 17.15
N SER A 74 -9.23 7.11 16.81
CA SER A 74 -9.81 8.35 17.32
C SER A 74 -11.26 8.53 16.85
N ARG A 75 -11.55 8.19 15.58
CA ARG A 75 -12.89 8.15 15.00
C ARG A 75 -13.81 7.12 15.67
N GLN A 76 -13.34 5.90 15.91
CA GLN A 76 -14.15 4.86 16.56
C GLN A 76 -14.54 5.25 17.99
N LYS A 77 -13.68 6.00 18.67
CA LYS A 77 -13.95 6.54 20.02
C LYS A 77 -14.88 7.76 19.98
N SER A 78 -14.88 8.54 18.90
CA SER A 78 -15.78 9.68 18.67
C SER A 78 -16.97 9.25 17.81
N HIS A 79 -17.99 8.67 18.42
CA HIS A 79 -19.17 8.15 17.72
C HIS A 79 -20.01 9.30 17.10
N ASP A 80 -19.62 9.86 15.94
CA ASP A 80 -20.45 10.81 15.19
C ASP A 80 -20.08 10.91 13.69
N LEU A 81 -21.12 11.05 12.84
CA LEU A 81 -21.11 10.81 11.39
C LEU A 81 -20.20 11.75 10.58
N ASP A 82 -19.43 11.20 9.62
CA ASP A 82 -19.20 11.92 8.35
C ASP A 82 -18.92 10.96 7.16
N SER A 83 -19.67 11.18 6.08
CA SER A 83 -19.75 10.39 4.84
C SER A 83 -18.45 10.35 4.01
N THR A 84 -17.49 11.22 4.33
CA THR A 84 -16.22 11.37 3.59
C THR A 84 -15.25 10.19 3.79
N LEU A 85 -15.21 9.58 4.98
CA LEU A 85 -14.32 8.44 5.27
C LEU A 85 -14.84 7.13 4.68
N THR A 86 -16.17 7.02 4.49
CA THR A 86 -16.78 5.89 3.81
C THR A 86 -16.13 5.71 2.45
N ILE A 87 -15.99 6.77 1.65
CA ILE A 87 -15.41 6.71 0.29
C ILE A 87 -13.98 6.14 0.30
N HIS A 88 -13.12 6.51 1.25
CA HIS A 88 -11.76 5.97 1.37
C HIS A 88 -11.74 4.52 1.89
N GLY A 89 -12.63 4.17 2.83
CA GLY A 89 -12.82 2.79 3.26
C GLY A 89 -13.35 1.89 2.12
N GLN A 90 -14.24 2.41 1.27
CA GLN A 90 -14.73 1.72 0.08
C GLN A 90 -13.60 1.48 -0.93
N ALA A 91 -12.67 2.43 -1.09
CA ALA A 91 -11.47 2.27 -1.92
C ALA A 91 -10.51 1.21 -1.38
N MET A 92 -10.39 1.04 -0.06
CA MET A 92 -9.56 -0.01 0.53
C MET A 92 -10.11 -1.42 0.33
N ARG A 93 -11.43 -1.60 0.15
CA ARG A 93 -12.05 -2.92 -0.12
C ARG A 93 -11.60 -3.56 -1.44
N HIS A 94 -11.04 -2.79 -2.36
CA HIS A 94 -10.51 -3.29 -3.63
C HIS A 94 -9.04 -3.71 -3.56
N LEU A 95 -8.34 -3.48 -2.44
CA LEU A 95 -6.98 -3.96 -2.23
C LEU A 95 -7.03 -5.42 -1.74
N HIS A 96 -6.84 -6.33 -2.69
CA HIS A 96 -6.92 -7.79 -2.55
C HIS A 96 -5.69 -8.41 -1.85
N ASP A 97 -5.10 -7.70 -0.88
CA ASP A 97 -3.86 -8.13 -0.21
C ASP A 97 -4.15 -8.42 1.28
N SER A 98 -4.53 -9.66 1.58
CA SER A 98 -4.94 -10.08 2.93
C SER A 98 -3.82 -9.93 3.97
N GLU A 99 -2.55 -9.93 3.55
CA GLU A 99 -1.39 -9.73 4.43
C GLU A 99 -1.31 -8.29 4.99
N ALA A 100 -1.85 -7.30 4.29
CA ALA A 100 -1.88 -5.91 4.77
C ALA A 100 -2.86 -5.73 5.94
N TYR A 101 -3.94 -6.53 5.98
CA TYR A 101 -4.98 -6.45 7.01
C TYR A 101 -4.55 -7.10 8.34
N CYS A 102 -3.73 -8.16 8.31
CA CYS A 102 -3.24 -8.82 9.53
C CYS A 102 -2.40 -7.89 10.42
N ASN A 103 -1.64 -6.97 9.82
CA ASN A 103 -0.85 -5.97 10.55
C ASN A 103 -1.68 -4.84 11.13
N LEU A 104 -2.92 -4.68 10.66
CA LEU A 104 -3.79 -3.60 11.09
C LEU A 104 -4.60 -3.93 12.36
N GLN A 105 -4.50 -5.18 12.86
CA GLN A 105 -5.15 -5.68 14.08
C GLN A 105 -6.59 -5.15 14.26
N MET A 106 -7.33 -4.99 13.15
CA MET A 106 -8.73 -4.61 13.21
C MET A 106 -9.50 -5.84 13.68
N SER A 107 -10.28 -5.67 14.74
CA SER A 107 -11.16 -6.72 15.27
C SER A 107 -12.06 -7.24 14.15
N THR A 108 -11.80 -8.46 13.69
CA THR A 108 -12.63 -9.21 12.74
C THR A 108 -13.99 -9.61 13.35
N GLY A 109 -14.27 -9.24 14.60
CA GLY A 109 -15.42 -9.71 15.38
C GLY A 109 -16.80 -9.15 15.00
N HIS A 110 -16.94 -8.35 13.93
CA HIS A 110 -18.25 -7.80 13.52
C HIS A 110 -18.62 -8.04 12.05
N TRP A 111 -17.82 -8.78 11.28
CA TRP A 111 -18.07 -8.98 9.83
C TRP A 111 -18.84 -10.26 9.47
N ILE A 112 -19.34 -11.02 10.44
CA ILE A 112 -20.24 -12.16 10.18
C ILE A 112 -21.67 -11.77 10.54
N SER A 113 -22.33 -11.05 9.65
CA SER A 113 -23.78 -11.16 9.46
C SER A 113 -24.14 -10.57 8.10
N GLY A 114 -24.61 -11.44 7.21
CA GLY A 114 -24.88 -11.12 5.81
C GLY A 114 -25.02 -12.40 5.02
N GLU A 115 -26.07 -13.15 5.36
CA GLU A 115 -26.54 -14.35 4.66
C GLU A 115 -26.62 -14.11 3.14
N HIS A 116 -26.10 -15.06 2.36
CA HIS A 116 -26.81 -15.50 1.16
C HIS A 116 -27.31 -16.92 1.39
N CYS A 117 -28.60 -17.00 1.70
CA CYS A 117 -29.44 -18.16 1.54
C CYS A 117 -29.56 -18.48 0.03
N GLY A 118 -29.46 -19.76 -0.32
CA GLY A 118 -29.57 -20.26 -1.69
C GLY A 118 -29.28 -21.76 -1.76
N LEU A 119 -30.14 -22.55 -1.12
CA LEU A 119 -30.27 -23.99 -1.35
C LEU A 119 -30.65 -24.24 -2.81
N ASP A 120 -29.94 -25.15 -3.48
CA ASP A 120 -30.57 -26.13 -4.37
C ASP A 120 -29.83 -27.46 -4.21
N ALA A 121 -30.62 -28.46 -3.83
CA ALA A 121 -30.23 -29.84 -3.61
C ALA A 121 -30.39 -30.64 -4.91
N ALA A 122 -29.51 -31.62 -5.13
CA ALA A 122 -29.89 -32.98 -5.57
C ALA A 122 -28.63 -33.87 -5.68
N ALA A 123 -28.58 -34.90 -4.83
CA ALA A 123 -27.83 -36.14 -5.07
C ALA A 123 -28.55 -36.96 -6.19
N PRO A 124 -28.02 -38.08 -6.70
CA PRO A 124 -27.54 -39.23 -5.93
C PRO A 124 -26.03 -39.47 -5.98
#